data_AF-A0A3C0WN82-F1
#
_entry.id   AF-A0A3C0WN82-F1
#
_cell.length_a   1.000
_cell.length_b   1.000
_cell.length_c   1.000
_cell.angle_alpha   90.00
_cell.angle_beta   90.00
_cell.angle_gamma   90.00
#
_symmetry.space_group_name_H-M   'P 1'
#
loop_
_entity.id
_entity.type
_entity.pdbx_description
1 polymer ?
#
loop_
_entity_poly.entity_id
_entity_poly.type
_entity_poly.pdbx_seq_one_letter_code
_entity_poly.pdbx_strand_id
1 'polypeptide(L)' 'MNTVEKSFKLDIPSNFGHLLLRFIKVVVIAFIVLQVKEYVDAGMFDTAATLVDAGLIAAGILIIDLILMSLNKR' A
#
# COMPACT_ATOMS: atom_id res chain seq x y z
N MET A 1 -21.91 36.63 8.32
CA MET A 1 -20.68 35.88 7.99
C MET A 1 -21.10 34.43 7.79
N ASN A 2 -21.28 33.99 6.55
CA ASN A 2 -21.73 32.62 6.26
C ASN A 2 -20.50 31.73 6.14
N THR A 3 -20.28 30.89 7.15
CA THR A 3 -19.27 29.82 7.16
C THR A 3 -19.67 28.77 6.13
N VAL A 4 -19.01 28.79 4.98
CA VAL A 4 -19.14 27.73 3.97
C VAL A 4 -18.41 26.51 4.50
N GLU A 5 -19.15 25.60 5.13
CA GLU A 5 -18.66 24.25 5.41
C GLU A 5 -18.39 23.56 4.06
N LYS A 6 -17.13 23.60 3.62
CA LYS A 6 -16.67 22.76 2.51
C LYS A 6 -16.71 21.31 3.00
N SER A 7 -17.84 20.64 2.80
CA SER A 7 -17.91 19.19 2.92
C SER A 7 -16.94 18.60 1.89
N PHE A 8 -15.80 18.12 2.37
CA PHE A 8 -14.84 17.37 1.58
C PHE A 8 -15.48 16.02 1.24
N LYS A 9 -16.30 16.00 0.19
CA LYS A 9 -16.81 14.76 -0.40
C LYS A 9 -15.63 14.11 -1.10
N LEU A 10 -14.96 13.20 -0.39
CA LEU A 10 -14.06 12.25 -0.99
C LEU A 10 -14.95 11.30 -1.81
N ASP A 11 -15.21 11.64 -3.08
CA ASP A 11 -15.76 10.68 -4.04
C ASP A 11 -14.70 9.58 -4.18
N ILE A 12 -14.86 8.51 -3.40
CA ILE A 12 -14.00 7.34 -3.48
C ILE A 12 -14.35 6.65 -4.80
N PRO A 13 -13.49 6.73 -5.84
CA PRO A 13 -13.81 6.14 -7.12
C PRO A 13 -13.93 4.62 -6.94
N SER A 14 -14.81 3.96 -7.68
CA SER A 14 -15.01 2.50 -7.62
C SER A 14 -13.72 1.68 -7.77
N ASN A 15 -12.67 2.27 -8.35
CA ASN A 15 -11.34 1.69 -8.48
C ASN A 15 -10.57 1.57 -7.16
N PHE A 16 -10.99 2.24 -6.08
CA PHE A 16 -10.30 2.21 -4.79
C PHE A 16 -10.32 0.82 -4.16
N GLY A 17 -11.42 0.06 -4.34
CA GLY A 17 -11.51 -1.32 -3.87
C GLY A 17 -10.48 -2.24 -4.52
N HIS A 18 -10.24 -2.09 -5.83
CA HIS A 18 -9.19 -2.82 -6.53
C HIS A 18 -7.79 -2.44 -6.05
N LEU A 19 -7.58 -1.14 -5.79
CA LEU A 19 -6.31 -0.61 -5.30
C LEU A 19 -5.98 -1.13 -3.91
N LEU A 20 -6.97 -1.17 -3.03
CA LEU A 20 -6.87 -1.69 -1.65
C LEU A 20 -6.66 -3.20 -1.65
N LEU A 21 -7.38 -3.95 -2.49
CA LEU A 21 -7.17 -5.38 -2.66
C LEU A 21 -5.75 -5.69 -3.15
N ARG A 22 -5.24 -4.90 -4.11
CA ARG A 22 -3.86 -5.08 -4.59
C ARG A 22 -2.84 -4.72 -3.50
N PHE A 23 -3.05 -3.64 -2.77
CA PHE A 23 -2.21 -3.27 -1.64
C PHE A 23 -2.10 -4.42 -0.63
N ILE A 24 -3.23 -4.99 -0.21
CA ILE A 24 -3.25 -6.13 0.72
C ILE A 24 -2.48 -7.32 0.15
N LYS A 25 -2.69 -7.68 -1.13
CA LYS A 25 -1.97 -8.78 -1.78
C LYS A 25 -0.45 -8.55 -1.78
N VAL A 26 -0.02 -7.33 -2.09
CA VAL A 26 1.40 -6.96 -2.09
C VAL A 26 1.99 -7.04 -0.69
N VAL A 27 1.31 -6.52 0.33
CA VAL A 27 1.75 -6.64 1.74
C VAL A 27 1.93 -8.11 2.11
N VAL A 28 0.93 -8.95 1.83
CA VAL A 28 0.98 -10.38 2.21
C VAL A 28 2.12 -11.11 1.48
N ILE A 29 2.27 -10.90 0.17
CA ILE A 29 3.35 -11.56 -0.59
C ILE A 29 4.72 -11.06 -0.12
N ALA A 30 4.90 -9.75 0.02
CA ALA A 30 6.16 -9.16 0.48
C ALA A 30 6.50 -9.65 1.89
N PHE A 31 5.53 -9.71 2.79
CA PHE A 31 5.69 -10.22 4.14
C PHE A 31 6.16 -11.68 4.15
N ILE A 32 5.51 -12.56 3.38
CA ILE A 32 5.92 -13.97 3.30
C ILE A 32 7.34 -14.11 2.73
N VAL A 33 7.65 -13.38 1.66
CA VAL A 33 8.98 -13.44 1.02
C VAL A 33 10.07 -12.93 1.96
N LEU A 34 9.83 -11.83 2.66
CA LEU A 34 10.76 -11.27 3.63
C LEU A 34 10.94 -12.17 4.85
N GLN A 35 9.88 -12.82 5.35
CA GLN A 35 10.00 -13.80 6.43
C GLN A 35 10.88 -14.99 6.04
N VAL A 36 10.72 -15.49 4.81
CA VAL A 36 11.58 -16.57 4.29
C VAL A 36 13.02 -16.09 4.17
N LYS A 37 13.24 -14.87 3.68
CA LYS A 37 14.58 -14.27 3.58
C LYS A 37 15.23 -14.14 4.96
N GLU A 38 14.56 -13.54 5.94
CA GLU A 38 15.10 -13.37 7.29
C GLU A 38 15.43 -14.72 7.95
N TYR A 39 14.58 -15.73 7.75
CA TYR A 39 14.88 -17.06 8.26
C TYR A 39 16.14 -17.66 7.64
N VAL A 40 16.35 -17.45 6.33
CA VAL A 40 17.56 -17.92 5.64
C VAL A 40 18.81 -17.14 6.07
N ASP A 41 18.68 -15.82 6.26
CA ASP A 41 19.81 -14.93 6.54
C ASP A 41 20.22 -14.94 8.03
N ALA A 42 19.25 -14.95 8.94
CA ALA A 42 19.47 -14.79 10.38
C ALA A 42 19.04 -16.01 11.22
N GLY A 43 18.39 -17.01 10.62
CA GLY A 43 17.88 -18.19 11.34
C GLY A 43 16.71 -17.89 12.28
N MET A 44 16.12 -16.69 12.18
CA MET A 44 15.03 -16.22 13.03
C MET A 44 14.03 -15.38 12.22
N PHE A 45 12.80 -15.31 12.72
CA PHE A 45 11.73 -14.50 12.13
C PHE A 45 11.55 -13.20 12.93
N ASP A 46 11.95 -12.05 12.38
CA ASP A 46 11.56 -10.74 12.92
C ASP A 46 10.26 -10.28 12.26
N THR A 47 9.17 -10.79 12.82
CA THR A 47 7.83 -10.59 12.28
C THR A 47 7.41 -9.11 12.31
N ALA A 48 7.87 -8.35 13.29
CA ALA A 48 7.49 -6.94 13.43
C ALA A 48 8.24 -6.07 12.41
N ALA A 49 9.57 -6.24 12.30
CA ALA A 49 10.37 -5.52 11.32
C ALA A 49 9.94 -5.88 9.89
N THR A 50 9.79 -7.18 9.61
CA THR A 50 9.35 -7.65 8.29
C THR A 50 7.96 -7.12 7.89
N LEU A 51 7.02 -6.98 8.83
CA LEU A 51 5.71 -6.41 8.54
C LEU A 51 5.79 -4.93 8.14
N VAL A 52 6.64 -4.15 8.83
CA VAL A 52 6.88 -2.75 8.51
C VAL A 52 7.49 -2.62 7.12
N ASP A 53 8.50 -3.42 6.80
CA ASP A 53 9.15 -3.43 5.49
C ASP A 53 8.19 -3.82 4.37
N ALA A 54 7.39 -4.87 4.57
CA ALA A 54 6.35 -5.27 3.63
C ALA A 54 5.29 -4.17 3.41
N GLY A 55 4.91 -3.46 4.48
CA GLY A 55 4.01 -2.32 4.42
C GLY A 55 4.59 -1.16 3.61
N LEU A 56 5.88 -0.83 3.80
CA LEU A 56 6.58 0.20 3.05
C LEU A 56 6.70 -0.14 1.56
N ILE A 57 7.01 -1.40 1.22
CA ILE A 57 7.03 -1.88 -0.17
C ILE A 57 5.65 -1.69 -0.82
N ALA A 58 4.58 -2.08 -0.13
CA ALA A 58 3.23 -1.92 -0.64
C ALA A 58 2.83 -0.44 -0.79
N ALA A 59 3.25 0.43 0.13
CA ALA A 59 3.04 1.87 0.03
C ALA A 59 3.78 2.48 -1.17
N GLY A 60 5.03 2.08 -1.40
CA GLY A 60 5.81 2.50 -2.58
C GLY A 60 5.13 2.10 -3.89
N ILE A 61 4.64 0.85 -3.98
CA ILE A 61 3.89 0.38 -5.15
C ILE A 61 2.59 1.18 -5.34
N LEU A 62 1.87 1.48 -4.26
CA LEU A 62 0.64 2.28 -4.31
C LEU A 62 0.90 3.69 -4.85
N ILE A 63 2.00 4.34 -4.42
CA ILE A 63 2.40 5.65 -4.91
C ILE A 63 2.72 5.60 -6.41
N ILE A 64 3.52 4.62 -6.86
CA ILE A 64 3.85 4.43 -8.28
C ILE A 64 2.57 4.29 -9.10
N ASP A 65 1.63 3.51 -8.61
CA ASP A 65 0.38 3.27 -9.30
C ASP A 65 -0.52 4.50 -9.42
N LEU A 66 -0.59 5.32 -8.37
CA LEU A 66 -1.26 6.61 -8.42
C LEU A 66 -0.61 7.54 -9.45
N ILE A 67 0.72 7.55 -9.52
CA ILE A 67 1.48 8.31 -10.53
C ILE A 67 1.12 7.80 -11.93
N LEU A 68 1.20 6.51 -12.19
CA LEU A 68 0.87 5.92 -13.49
C LEU A 68 -0.58 6.22 -13.90
N MET A 69 -1.52 6.10 -12.97
CA MET A 69 -2.93 6.44 -13.21
C MET A 69 -3.14 7.94 -13.52
N SER A 70 -2.32 8.82 -12.93
CA SER A 70 -2.34 10.25 -13.25
C SER A 70 -1.77 10.57 -14.64
N LEU A 71 -0.76 9.82 -15.08
CA LEU A 71 -0.12 9.99 -16.39
C LEU A 71 -0.98 9.43 -17.53
N ASN A 72 -1.71 8.34 -17.28
CA ASN A 72 -2.59 7.69 -18.26
C ASN A 72 -3.93 8.44 -18.50
N LYS A 73 -4.12 9.61 -17.87
CA LYS A 73 -5.27 10.51 -18.10
C LYS A 73 -5.02 11.54 -19.22
N ARG A 74 -3.91 11.44 -19.96
CA ARG A 74 -3.64 12.21 -21.19
C ARG A 74 -3.94 11.38 -22.42
#